data_AF-A0AAU9TX42-F1
#
_entry.id   AF-A0AAU9TX42-F1
#
_cell.length_a   1.000
_cell.length_b   1.000
_cell.length_c   1.000
_cell.angle_alpha   90.00
_cell.angle_beta   90.00
_cell.angle_gamma   90.00
#
_symmetry.space_group_name_H-M   'P 1'
#
loop_
_entity.id
_entity.type
_entity.pdbx_description
1 polymer ?
#
loop_
_entity_poly.entity_id
_entity_poly.type
_entity_poly.pdbx_seq_one_letter_code
_entity_poly.pdbx_strand_id
1 'polypeptide(L)'
;MFKTPPKTPPNQYPSRSESDLRSLHVDESLQGTITQRAKRRCISEEVTQDNMDIFKSEIKVMISEFISAQNSRLDKLENHIIEIKNHYTEIKATNIDLEKSMTNISDQLLSLQQKITCLEKERNSMAARLSTLEGRVESFDRNLVKTSIELRNVPKREKETKSMLYDMINHLSRHLGIDKDPLNIRDIVRLPSKKEQSTSGLTVEFLNTLTKTKFLAAVKEFNKKNVDNKVCSTHLNIKTSQVIPIYITELLSPQMKRLFYLARNYAKINGYTYCWTSNGRVLLKKDSTSQSIVVKSEQHLQQLSMSQNK
;
A
#
# COMPACT_ATOMS: atom_id res chain seq x y z
N MET A 1 -0.73 -23.03 -17.68
CA MET A 1 -1.45 -23.63 -18.83
C MET A 1 -0.96 -22.92 -20.09
N PHE A 2 0.05 -23.47 -20.76
CA PHE A 2 0.62 -22.92 -22.00
C PHE A 2 0.01 -23.68 -23.19
N LYS A 3 -0.59 -22.95 -24.15
CA LYS A 3 -1.17 -23.52 -25.38
C LYS A 3 -0.09 -23.59 -26.46
N THR A 4 0.17 -24.78 -26.98
CA THR A 4 1.02 -25.02 -28.16
C THR A 4 0.30 -24.62 -29.47
N PRO A 5 1.03 -24.15 -30.50
CA PRO A 5 0.45 -23.75 -31.79
C PRO A 5 0.07 -24.95 -32.68
N PRO A 6 -0.81 -24.76 -33.68
CA PRO A 6 -1.34 -25.85 -34.52
C PRO A 6 -0.34 -26.32 -35.58
N LYS A 7 -0.41 -27.60 -35.94
CA LYS A 7 0.41 -28.24 -36.99
C LYS A 7 -0.09 -27.89 -38.39
N THR A 8 0.82 -27.50 -39.28
CA THR A 8 0.63 -27.32 -40.73
C THR A 8 0.59 -28.69 -41.45
N PRO A 9 -0.26 -28.90 -42.46
CA PRO A 9 -0.29 -30.14 -43.25
C PRO A 9 0.90 -30.22 -44.25
N PRO A 10 1.27 -31.44 -44.71
CA PRO A 10 2.43 -31.64 -45.56
C PRO A 10 2.17 -31.17 -47.01
N ASN A 11 3.19 -30.55 -47.60
CA ASN A 11 3.21 -30.03 -48.96
C ASN A 11 3.17 -31.20 -49.98
N GLN A 12 2.15 -31.25 -50.85
CA GLN A 12 1.94 -32.33 -51.84
C GLN A 12 2.60 -32.10 -53.20
N TYR A 13 3.43 -31.06 -53.36
CA TYR A 13 4.15 -30.83 -54.62
C TYR A 13 5.62 -30.49 -54.35
N PRO A 14 6.57 -31.39 -54.67
CA PRO A 14 7.99 -31.04 -54.67
C PRO A 14 8.30 -30.24 -55.93
N SER A 15 8.64 -28.96 -55.77
CA SER A 15 9.22 -28.16 -56.84
C SER A 15 10.57 -28.76 -57.24
N ARG A 16 10.63 -29.37 -58.43
CA ARG A 16 11.87 -29.86 -59.04
C ARG A 16 12.58 -28.73 -59.80
N SER A 17 13.89 -28.65 -59.64
CA SER A 17 14.80 -27.71 -60.30
C SER A 17 15.21 -28.17 -61.71
N GLU A 18 15.64 -27.21 -62.54
CA GLU A 18 15.86 -27.19 -64.00
C GLU A 18 16.86 -28.20 -64.62
N SER A 19 17.28 -29.25 -63.94
CA SER A 19 18.46 -30.05 -64.36
C SER A 19 18.18 -31.37 -65.11
N ASP A 20 16.93 -31.72 -65.42
CA ASP A 20 16.57 -33.06 -65.96
C ASP A 20 16.16 -33.11 -67.45
N LEU A 21 16.33 -32.04 -68.24
CA LEU A 21 15.92 -32.02 -69.66
C LEU A 21 17.03 -32.34 -70.68
N ARG A 22 18.09 -33.06 -70.29
CA ARG A 22 19.15 -33.50 -71.23
C ARG A 22 19.35 -35.00 -71.24
N SER A 23 18.36 -35.72 -71.73
CA SER A 23 18.57 -37.08 -72.26
C SER A 23 17.30 -37.57 -72.96
N LEU A 24 17.12 -37.22 -74.23
CA LEU A 24 16.38 -38.07 -75.15
C LEU A 24 17.23 -38.30 -76.39
N HIS A 25 17.62 -39.57 -76.50
CA HIS A 25 18.42 -40.18 -77.53
C HIS A 25 17.66 -40.17 -78.85
N VAL A 26 18.42 -40.01 -79.94
CA VAL A 26 18.03 -40.29 -81.31
C VAL A 26 17.72 -41.78 -81.43
N ASP A 27 16.59 -42.14 -82.05
CA ASP A 27 16.49 -43.46 -82.66
C ASP A 27 15.68 -43.43 -83.95
N GLU A 28 16.22 -44.17 -84.91
CA GLU A 28 15.97 -44.12 -86.33
C GLU A 28 15.08 -45.30 -86.77
N SER A 29 14.27 -45.06 -87.79
CA SER A 29 13.59 -46.04 -88.66
C SER A 29 12.30 -46.73 -88.17
N LEU A 30 11.22 -46.47 -88.93
CA LEU A 30 10.32 -47.49 -89.48
C LEU A 30 9.61 -46.89 -90.71
N GLN A 31 9.78 -47.58 -91.86
CA GLN A 31 9.27 -47.22 -93.18
C GLN A 31 7.81 -47.68 -93.42
N GLY A 32 7.11 -46.99 -94.34
CA GLY A 32 5.88 -47.43 -95.02
C GLY A 32 4.69 -46.52 -94.70
N THR A 33 3.96 -45.89 -95.62
CA THR A 33 3.60 -46.27 -97.00
C THR A 33 3.21 -44.98 -97.77
N ILE A 34 3.87 -44.69 -98.90
CA ILE A 34 3.56 -43.52 -99.74
C ILE A 34 2.40 -43.88 -100.67
N THR A 35 1.21 -43.34 -100.42
CA THR A 35 0.13 -43.30 -101.40
C THR A 35 0.32 -42.07 -102.31
N GLN A 36 0.60 -42.29 -103.60
CA GLN A 36 0.59 -41.22 -104.59
C GLN A 36 -0.85 -40.69 -104.77
N ARG A 37 -1.09 -39.47 -104.30
CA ARG A 37 -2.34 -38.76 -104.52
C ARG A 37 -2.34 -38.16 -105.93
N ALA A 38 -3.33 -38.50 -106.73
CA ALA A 38 -3.58 -37.85 -108.01
C ALA A 38 -3.69 -36.33 -107.84
N LYS A 39 -2.92 -35.58 -108.65
CA LYS A 39 -2.99 -34.12 -108.74
C LYS A 39 -4.42 -33.71 -109.07
N ARG A 40 -5.13 -33.14 -108.08
CA ARG A 40 -6.33 -32.34 -108.37
C ARG A 40 -5.86 -31.11 -109.15
N ARG A 41 -6.49 -30.88 -110.30
CA ARG A 41 -6.36 -29.66 -111.08
C ARG A 41 -6.75 -28.50 -110.16
N CYS A 42 -5.79 -27.63 -109.89
CA CYS A 42 -6.02 -26.38 -109.16
C CYS A 42 -7.03 -25.59 -109.99
N ILE A 43 -8.25 -25.44 -109.47
CA ILE A 43 -9.09 -24.32 -109.87
C ILE A 43 -8.50 -23.16 -109.09
N SER A 44 -7.72 -22.34 -109.79
CA SER A 44 -7.25 -21.06 -109.30
C SER A 44 -8.47 -20.16 -109.11
N GLU A 45 -9.08 -20.22 -107.93
CA GLU A 45 -9.57 -18.97 -107.36
C GLU A 45 -8.30 -18.15 -107.15
N GLU A 46 -8.16 -17.09 -107.94
CA GLU A 46 -7.18 -16.05 -107.70
C GLU A 46 -7.45 -15.49 -106.30
N VAL A 47 -6.79 -16.09 -105.30
CA VAL A 47 -6.53 -15.41 -104.05
C VAL A 47 -5.59 -14.28 -104.44
N THR A 48 -6.18 -13.12 -104.68
CA THR A 48 -5.43 -11.89 -104.90
C THR A 48 -4.44 -11.72 -103.75
N GLN A 49 -3.24 -11.23 -104.06
CA GLN A 49 -2.23 -10.84 -103.07
C GLN A 49 -2.87 -10.00 -101.93
N ASP A 50 -3.88 -9.21 -102.27
CA ASP A 50 -4.77 -8.48 -101.35
C ASP A 50 -5.41 -9.35 -100.24
N ASN A 51 -5.95 -10.54 -100.51
CA ASN A 51 -6.63 -11.35 -99.49
C ASN A 51 -5.67 -11.90 -98.42
N MET A 52 -4.45 -12.27 -98.82
CA MET A 52 -3.39 -12.68 -97.88
C MET A 52 -2.81 -11.49 -97.12
N ASP A 53 -2.71 -10.33 -97.75
CA ASP A 53 -2.25 -9.09 -97.10
C ASP A 53 -3.30 -8.55 -96.12
N ILE A 54 -4.60 -8.72 -96.40
CA ILE A 54 -5.71 -8.43 -95.49
C ILE A 54 -5.64 -9.33 -94.26
N PHE A 55 -5.54 -10.65 -94.42
CA PHE A 55 -5.42 -11.58 -93.29
C PHE A 55 -4.16 -11.34 -92.44
N LYS A 56 -3.02 -11.03 -93.08
CA LYS A 56 -1.77 -10.67 -92.41
C LYS A 56 -1.90 -9.34 -91.65
N SER A 57 -2.63 -8.38 -92.20
CA SER A 57 -2.90 -7.11 -91.53
C SER A 57 -3.82 -7.31 -90.32
N GLU A 58 -4.83 -8.17 -90.42
CA GLU A 58 -5.77 -8.48 -89.36
C GLU A 58 -5.09 -9.20 -88.19
N ILE A 59 -4.25 -10.20 -88.48
CA ILE A 59 -3.41 -10.87 -87.45
C ILE A 59 -2.44 -9.87 -86.81
N LYS A 60 -1.81 -8.97 -87.58
CA LYS A 60 -0.93 -7.94 -87.02
C LYS A 60 -1.70 -7.01 -86.09
N VAL A 61 -2.90 -6.58 -86.46
CA VAL A 61 -3.78 -5.75 -85.62
C VAL A 61 -4.13 -6.50 -84.34
N MET A 62 -4.59 -7.75 -84.44
CA MET A 62 -4.97 -8.56 -83.28
C MET A 62 -3.81 -8.82 -82.31
N ILE A 63 -2.61 -9.13 -82.84
CA ILE A 63 -1.39 -9.28 -82.04
C ILE A 63 -0.99 -7.95 -81.40
N SER A 64 -1.09 -6.84 -82.13
CA SER A 64 -0.76 -5.52 -81.59
C SER A 64 -1.72 -5.08 -80.49
N GLU A 65 -3.02 -5.37 -80.63
CA GLU A 65 -4.04 -5.14 -79.60
C GLU A 65 -3.79 -6.02 -78.37
N PHE A 66 -3.44 -7.29 -78.57
CA PHE A 66 -3.11 -8.19 -77.47
C PHE A 66 -1.85 -7.76 -76.72
N ILE A 67 -0.78 -7.37 -77.43
CA ILE A 67 0.44 -6.83 -76.83
C ILE A 67 0.15 -5.54 -76.07
N SER A 68 -0.66 -4.64 -76.65
CA SER A 68 -1.09 -3.40 -75.99
C SER A 68 -1.87 -3.68 -74.69
N ALA A 69 -2.82 -4.62 -74.74
CA ALA A 69 -3.60 -5.04 -73.58
C ALA A 69 -2.74 -5.70 -72.49
N GLN A 70 -1.75 -6.52 -72.88
CA GLN A 70 -0.79 -7.13 -71.94
C GLN A 70 0.14 -6.10 -71.33
N ASN A 71 0.68 -5.15 -72.11
CA ASN A 71 1.51 -4.06 -71.60
C ASN A 71 0.75 -3.20 -70.59
N SER A 72 -0.50 -2.83 -70.88
CA SER A 72 -1.34 -2.10 -69.92
C SER A 72 -1.55 -2.86 -68.60
N ARG A 73 -1.64 -4.20 -68.67
CA ARG A 73 -1.80 -5.05 -67.49
C ARG A 73 -0.50 -5.17 -66.70
N LEU A 74 0.64 -5.25 -67.38
CA LEU A 74 1.98 -5.23 -66.80
C LEU A 74 2.26 -3.89 -66.11
N ASP A 75 1.91 -2.75 -66.74
CA ASP A 75 2.07 -1.42 -66.14
C ASP A 75 1.27 -1.30 -64.83
N LYS A 76 0.04 -1.81 -64.79
CA LYS A 76 -0.78 -1.85 -63.56
C LYS A 76 -0.14 -2.71 -62.47
N LEU A 77 0.40 -3.87 -62.84
CA LEU A 77 1.12 -4.75 -61.92
C LEU A 77 2.39 -4.08 -61.37
N GLU A 78 3.16 -3.41 -62.24
CA GLU A 78 4.35 -2.68 -61.84
C GLU A 78 4.01 -1.54 -60.87
N ASN A 79 2.95 -0.79 -61.14
CA ASN A 79 2.45 0.25 -60.23
C ASN A 79 2.04 -0.34 -58.87
N HIS A 80 1.30 -1.46 -58.84
CA HIS A 80 0.94 -2.12 -57.58
C HIS A 80 2.18 -2.61 -56.81
N ILE A 81 3.21 -3.11 -57.50
CA ILE A 81 4.47 -3.53 -56.88
C ILE A 81 5.19 -2.33 -56.26
N ILE A 82 5.20 -1.18 -56.92
CA ILE A 82 5.78 0.07 -56.39
C ILE A 82 5.02 0.51 -55.13
N GLU A 83 3.68 0.51 -55.16
CA GLU A 83 2.85 0.84 -53.99
C GLU A 83 3.10 -0.11 -52.80
N ILE A 84 3.14 -1.41 -53.05
CA ILE A 84 3.46 -2.42 -52.01
C ILE A 84 4.84 -2.16 -51.41
N LYS A 85 5.83 -1.82 -52.24
CA LYS A 85 7.18 -1.51 -51.79
C LYS A 85 7.21 -0.27 -50.91
N ASN A 86 6.46 0.78 -51.27
CA ASN A 86 6.34 1.99 -50.48
C ASN A 86 5.70 1.70 -49.11
N HIS A 87 4.57 0.98 -49.09
CA HIS A 87 3.93 0.56 -47.84
C HIS A 87 4.85 -0.31 -46.98
N TYR A 88 5.62 -1.21 -47.58
CA TYR A 88 6.60 -2.01 -46.85
C TYR A 88 7.67 -1.13 -46.18
N THR A 89 8.16 -0.09 -46.86
CA THR A 89 9.12 0.84 -46.26
C THR A 89 8.52 1.66 -45.12
N GLU A 90 7.26 2.10 -45.26
CA GLU A 90 6.54 2.81 -44.19
C GLU A 90 6.31 1.92 -42.97
N ILE A 91 5.83 0.70 -43.17
CA ILE A 91 5.63 -0.29 -42.09
C ILE A 91 6.95 -0.59 -41.39
N LYS A 92 8.05 -0.70 -42.15
CA LYS A 92 9.37 -0.92 -41.57
C LYS A 92 9.82 0.28 -40.71
N ALA A 93 9.57 1.50 -41.17
CA ALA A 93 9.90 2.71 -40.41
C ALA A 93 9.06 2.80 -39.12
N THR A 94 7.75 2.54 -39.19
CA THR A 94 6.88 2.57 -38.00
C THR A 94 7.24 1.48 -37.00
N ASN A 95 7.61 0.28 -37.45
CA ASN A 95 8.09 -0.78 -36.56
C ASN A 95 9.36 -0.38 -35.80
N ILE A 96 10.31 0.28 -36.47
CA ILE A 96 11.52 0.79 -35.81
C ILE A 96 11.16 1.83 -34.73
N ASP A 97 10.22 2.73 -35.02
CA ASP A 97 9.80 3.75 -34.06
C ASP A 97 8.98 3.16 -32.90
N LEU A 98 8.18 2.12 -33.16
CA LEU A 98 7.49 1.35 -32.12
C LEU A 98 8.48 0.63 -31.21
N GLU A 99 9.53 0.01 -31.75
CA GLU A 99 10.59 -0.63 -30.97
C GLU A 99 11.28 0.38 -30.05
N LYS A 100 11.64 1.57 -30.56
CA LYS A 100 12.21 2.66 -29.74
C LYS A 100 11.25 3.16 -28.67
N SER A 101 9.96 3.29 -28.99
CA SER A 101 8.95 3.70 -28.00
C SER A 101 8.83 2.66 -26.89
N MET A 102 8.82 1.38 -27.26
CA MET A 102 8.72 0.26 -26.34
C MET A 102 9.93 0.19 -25.40
N THR A 103 11.15 0.38 -25.90
CA THR A 103 12.35 0.42 -25.05
C THR A 103 12.32 1.61 -24.09
N ASN A 104 11.94 2.80 -24.54
CA ASN A 104 11.81 3.98 -23.67
C ASN A 104 10.76 3.76 -22.57
N ILE A 105 9.59 3.19 -22.89
CA ILE A 105 8.57 2.85 -21.89
C ILE A 105 9.12 1.82 -20.90
N SER A 106 9.82 0.80 -21.38
CA SER A 106 10.45 -0.21 -20.51
C SER A 106 11.44 0.42 -19.53
N ASP A 107 12.29 1.33 -20.00
CA ASP A 107 13.26 2.05 -19.16
C ASP A 107 12.56 2.95 -18.13
N GLN A 108 11.48 3.64 -18.53
CA GLN A 108 10.66 4.43 -17.62
C GLN A 108 10.00 3.56 -16.54
N LEU A 109 9.47 2.40 -16.90
CA LEU A 109 8.88 1.46 -15.94
C LEU A 109 9.91 0.95 -14.93
N LEU A 110 11.12 0.63 -15.38
CA LEU A 110 12.21 0.23 -14.48
C LEU A 110 12.60 1.37 -13.52
N SER A 111 12.72 2.59 -14.03
CA SER A 111 13.01 3.79 -13.23
C SER A 111 11.91 4.05 -12.19
N LEU A 112 10.65 3.95 -12.59
CA LEU A 112 9.51 4.10 -11.68
C LEU A 112 9.49 3.00 -10.61
N GLN A 113 9.75 1.75 -10.98
CA GLN A 113 9.82 0.64 -10.04
C GLN A 113 10.95 0.87 -9.02
N GLN A 114 12.13 1.29 -9.47
CA GLN A 114 13.23 1.66 -8.57
C GLN A 114 12.82 2.79 -7.62
N LYS A 115 12.19 3.84 -8.13
CA LYS A 115 11.71 4.97 -7.32
C LYS A 115 10.70 4.53 -6.26
N ILE A 116 9.75 3.67 -6.62
CA ILE A 116 8.76 3.12 -5.68
C ILE A 116 9.48 2.35 -4.56
N THR A 117 10.40 1.45 -4.90
CA THR A 117 11.13 0.68 -3.88
C THR A 117 11.98 1.56 -2.97
N CYS A 118 12.55 2.65 -3.49
CA CYS A 118 13.29 3.63 -2.70
C CYS A 118 12.36 4.36 -1.72
N LEU A 119 11.22 4.85 -2.20
CA LEU A 119 10.21 5.54 -1.38
C LEU A 119 9.63 4.63 -0.30
N GLU A 120 9.41 3.34 -0.58
CA GLU A 120 8.95 2.37 0.41
C GLU A 120 9.99 2.16 1.53
N LYS A 121 11.27 2.05 1.17
CA LYS A 121 12.37 1.95 2.14
C LYS A 121 12.48 3.21 3.00
N GLU A 122 12.40 4.38 2.39
CA GLU A 122 12.40 5.66 3.11
C GLU A 122 11.21 5.77 4.06
N ARG A 123 9.99 5.44 3.60
CA ARG A 123 8.79 5.43 4.44
C ARG A 123 8.97 4.53 5.66
N ASN A 124 9.51 3.32 5.47
CA ASN A 124 9.74 2.38 6.58
C ASN A 124 10.78 2.91 7.57
N SER A 125 11.87 3.51 7.06
CA SER A 125 12.90 4.15 7.89
C SER A 125 12.33 5.33 8.69
N MET A 126 11.53 6.19 8.04
CA MET A 126 10.88 7.32 8.70
C MET A 126 9.86 6.86 9.75
N ALA A 127 9.07 5.82 9.48
CA ALA A 127 8.13 5.26 10.44
C ALA A 127 8.85 4.68 11.68
N ALA A 128 9.98 3.99 11.50
CA ALA A 128 10.80 3.48 12.59
C ALA A 128 11.40 4.63 13.44
N ARG A 129 11.88 5.69 12.78
CA ARG A 129 12.40 6.89 13.46
C ARG A 129 11.30 7.63 14.21
N LEU A 130 10.11 7.77 13.64
CA LEU A 130 8.95 8.38 14.30
C LEU A 130 8.59 7.60 15.57
N SER A 131 8.46 6.28 15.48
CA SER A 131 8.16 5.43 16.65
C SER A 131 9.22 5.57 17.76
N THR A 132 10.50 5.67 17.38
CA THR A 132 11.59 5.90 18.33
C THR A 132 11.48 7.27 19.00
N LEU A 133 11.18 8.32 18.22
CA LEU A 133 11.02 9.68 18.72
C LEU A 133 9.81 9.80 19.65
N GLU A 134 8.66 9.24 19.26
CA GLU A 134 7.46 9.16 20.10
C GLU A 134 7.76 8.45 21.42
N GLY A 135 8.47 7.32 21.39
CA GLY A 135 8.90 6.61 22.59
C GLY A 135 9.82 7.44 23.50
N ARG A 136 10.71 8.26 22.90
CA ARG A 136 11.56 9.19 23.66
C ARG A 136 10.75 10.31 24.30
N VAL A 137 9.85 10.94 23.54
CA VAL A 137 8.96 12.01 24.05
C VAL A 137 8.13 11.50 25.22
N GLU A 138 7.52 10.33 25.09
CA GLU A 138 6.76 9.71 26.18
C GLU A 138 7.62 9.42 27.41
N SER A 139 8.86 8.96 27.21
CA SER A 139 9.78 8.77 28.33
C SER A 139 10.13 10.09 29.02
N PHE A 140 10.25 11.20 28.27
CA PHE A 140 10.47 12.53 28.83
C PHE A 140 9.23 13.02 29.60
N ASP A 141 8.04 12.94 29.01
CA ASP A 141 6.79 13.35 29.64
C ASP A 141 6.54 12.58 30.93
N ARG A 142 6.77 11.27 30.91
CA ARG A 142 6.68 10.43 32.11
C ARG A 142 7.67 10.85 33.19
N ASN A 143 8.89 11.22 32.81
CA ASN A 143 9.89 11.71 33.74
C ASN A 143 9.51 13.07 34.35
N LEU A 144 8.83 13.94 33.61
CA LEU A 144 8.34 15.22 34.11
C LEU A 144 7.24 15.05 35.16
N VAL A 145 6.36 14.06 35.00
CA VAL A 145 5.25 13.82 35.93
C VAL A 145 5.53 12.75 36.99
N LYS A 146 6.74 12.15 37.00
CA LYS A 146 7.06 10.97 37.83
C LYS A 146 6.90 11.21 39.34
N THR A 147 7.05 12.46 39.78
CA THR A 147 6.93 12.89 41.18
C THR A 147 5.58 13.51 41.50
N SER A 148 4.65 13.51 40.55
CA SER A 148 3.38 14.23 40.68
C SER A 148 2.19 13.31 40.90
N ILE A 149 1.20 13.79 41.64
CA ILE A 149 -0.10 13.16 41.83
C ILE A 149 -1.22 14.09 41.38
N GLU A 150 -2.35 13.48 41.05
CA GLU A 150 -3.57 14.16 40.66
C GLU A 150 -4.67 13.83 41.67
N LEU A 151 -5.19 14.87 42.33
CA LEU A 151 -6.40 14.79 43.14
C LEU A 151 -7.56 15.27 42.27
N ARG A 152 -8.55 14.42 42.07
CA ARG A 152 -9.76 14.74 41.31
C ARG A 152 -10.92 15.02 42.25
N ASN A 153 -11.83 15.89 41.78
CA ASN A 153 -13.06 16.27 42.47
C ASN A 153 -12.83 17.10 43.74
N VAL A 154 -11.82 17.97 43.76
CA VAL A 154 -11.54 18.86 44.88
C VAL A 154 -12.42 20.11 44.79
N PRO A 155 -13.26 20.42 45.80
CA PRO A 155 -14.09 21.62 45.81
C PRO A 155 -13.25 22.90 45.65
N LYS A 156 -13.79 23.88 44.92
CA LYS A 156 -13.18 25.21 44.77
C LYS A 156 -13.54 26.08 45.97
N ARG A 157 -12.59 26.91 46.38
CA ARG A 157 -12.80 27.99 47.36
C ARG A 157 -12.66 29.33 46.67
N GLU A 158 -13.43 30.32 47.11
CA GLU A 158 -13.23 31.69 46.65
C GLU A 158 -11.88 32.22 47.16
N LYS A 159 -11.16 32.97 46.31
CA LYS A 159 -9.85 33.58 46.62
C LYS A 159 -8.80 32.58 47.12
N GLU A 160 -8.72 31.41 46.49
CA GLU A 160 -7.75 30.38 46.84
C GLU A 160 -6.31 30.79 46.51
N THR A 161 -5.43 30.74 47.53
CA THR A 161 -3.99 31.03 47.39
C THR A 161 -3.18 29.73 47.45
N LYS A 162 -1.97 29.69 46.86
CA LYS A 162 -1.07 28.52 46.93
C LYS A 162 -0.82 28.03 48.36
N SER A 163 -0.72 28.93 49.35
CA SER A 163 -0.57 28.55 50.77
C SER A 163 -1.76 27.71 51.26
N MET A 164 -2.99 28.09 50.89
CA MET A 164 -4.18 27.34 51.28
C MET A 164 -4.20 25.93 50.65
N LEU A 165 -3.72 25.80 49.41
CA LEU A 165 -3.54 24.51 48.75
C LEU A 165 -2.57 23.61 49.53
N TYR A 166 -1.45 24.18 49.98
CA TYR A 166 -0.45 23.49 50.78
C TYR A 166 -1.03 23.04 52.12
N ASP A 167 -1.78 23.90 52.80
CA ASP A 167 -2.44 23.57 54.07
C ASP A 167 -3.43 22.42 53.92
N MET A 168 -4.21 22.39 52.83
CA MET A 168 -5.14 21.29 52.55
C MET A 168 -4.42 19.94 52.43
N ILE A 169 -3.28 19.90 51.73
CA ILE A 169 -2.48 18.66 51.61
C ILE A 169 -1.84 18.28 52.95
N ASN A 170 -1.38 19.25 53.75
CA ASN A 170 -0.88 18.98 55.11
C ASN A 170 -1.95 18.39 56.02
N HIS A 171 -3.16 18.93 55.99
CA HIS A 171 -4.30 18.39 56.73
C HIS A 171 -4.62 16.95 56.32
N LEU A 172 -4.65 16.69 55.01
CA LEU A 172 -4.85 15.34 54.49
C LEU A 172 -3.72 14.39 54.96
N SER A 173 -2.47 14.83 54.93
CA SER A 173 -1.33 14.03 55.39
C SER A 173 -1.46 13.57 56.85
N ARG A 174 -1.98 14.44 57.73
CA ARG A 174 -2.24 14.10 59.14
C ARG A 174 -3.28 12.99 59.26
N HIS A 175 -4.36 13.05 58.48
CA HIS A 175 -5.37 11.99 58.45
C HIS A 175 -4.85 10.68 57.86
N LEU A 176 -3.87 10.75 56.97
CA LEU A 176 -3.19 9.59 56.39
C LEU A 176 -2.10 9.01 57.30
N GLY A 177 -1.76 9.66 58.41
CA GLY A 177 -0.71 9.21 59.34
C GLY A 177 0.72 9.40 58.83
N ILE A 178 0.94 10.36 57.90
CA ILE A 178 2.25 10.67 57.32
C ILE A 178 2.80 11.99 57.90
N ASP A 179 2.33 12.42 59.07
CA ASP A 179 2.67 13.73 59.64
C ASP A 179 4.14 13.87 60.08
N LYS A 180 4.82 12.75 60.33
CA LYS A 180 6.21 12.70 60.79
C LYS A 180 7.25 12.93 59.68
N ASP A 181 6.87 12.72 58.42
CA ASP A 181 7.75 12.91 57.28
C ASP A 181 7.49 14.28 56.64
N PRO A 182 8.54 15.08 56.33
CA PRO A 182 8.33 16.31 55.58
C PRO A 182 7.78 15.98 54.19
N LEU A 183 6.59 16.48 53.88
CA LEU A 183 5.92 16.23 52.59
C LEU A 183 6.73 16.73 51.40
N ASN A 184 7.68 17.67 51.60
CA ASN A 184 8.60 18.17 50.57
C ASN A 184 7.90 18.41 49.24
N ILE A 185 6.84 19.22 49.27
CA ILE A 185 6.07 19.56 48.08
C ILE A 185 6.81 20.66 47.32
N ARG A 186 7.01 20.45 46.02
CA ARG A 186 7.69 21.39 45.14
C ARG A 186 6.73 22.47 44.62
N ASP A 187 5.59 22.05 44.09
CA ASP A 187 4.54 22.97 43.65
C ASP A 187 3.16 22.32 43.75
N ILE A 188 2.14 23.16 43.86
CA ILE A 188 0.74 22.75 43.83
C ILE A 188 -0.02 23.69 42.89
N VAL A 189 -0.67 23.08 41.91
CA VAL A 189 -1.39 23.81 40.86
C VAL A 189 -2.77 23.23 40.68
N ARG A 190 -3.78 24.10 40.68
CA ARG A 190 -5.15 23.71 40.37
C ARG A 190 -5.33 23.65 38.85
N LEU A 191 -5.94 22.56 38.37
CA LEU A 191 -6.22 22.37 36.96
C LEU A 191 -7.34 23.33 36.50
N PRO A 192 -7.24 23.86 35.26
CA PRO A 192 -8.27 24.72 34.71
C PRO A 192 -9.59 23.95 34.58
N SER A 193 -10.69 24.62 34.91
CA SER A 193 -12.04 24.05 34.91
C SER A 193 -13.05 25.16 34.60
N LYS A 194 -14.21 24.78 34.04
CA LYS A 194 -15.28 25.72 33.69
C LYS A 194 -15.73 26.51 34.93
N LYS A 195 -16.14 27.79 34.73
CA LYS A 195 -16.54 28.70 35.82
C LYS A 195 -17.69 28.15 36.67
N GLU A 196 -18.65 27.48 36.03
CA GLU A 196 -19.84 26.89 36.67
C GLU A 196 -19.53 25.64 37.49
N GLN A 197 -18.37 25.02 37.29
CA GLN A 197 -18.04 23.77 37.96
C GLN A 197 -17.50 24.04 39.36
N SER A 198 -18.19 23.54 40.39
CA SER A 198 -17.86 23.72 41.81
C SER A 198 -16.62 22.94 42.27
N THR A 199 -16.15 21.98 41.48
CA THR A 199 -14.97 21.16 41.76
C THR A 199 -13.95 21.25 40.62
N SER A 200 -12.67 21.12 40.93
CA SER A 200 -11.64 20.90 39.92
C SER A 200 -10.56 19.95 40.41
N GLY A 201 -9.69 19.53 39.48
CA GLY A 201 -8.53 18.72 39.83
C GLY A 201 -7.41 19.58 40.42
N LEU A 202 -6.58 18.95 41.25
CA LEU A 202 -5.37 19.54 41.84
C LEU A 202 -4.19 18.65 41.50
N THR A 203 -3.12 19.25 40.99
CA THR A 203 -1.84 18.59 40.76
C THR A 203 -0.89 18.96 41.89
N VAL A 204 -0.28 17.96 42.51
CA VAL A 204 0.73 18.14 43.56
C VAL A 204 2.01 17.49 43.08
N GLU A 205 3.08 18.28 42.97
CA GLU A 205 4.42 17.78 42.64
C GLU A 205 5.25 17.63 43.92
N PHE A 206 5.75 16.43 44.17
CA PHE A 206 6.69 16.17 45.27
C PHE A 206 8.13 16.37 44.81
N LEU A 207 9.04 16.62 45.76
CA LEU A 207 10.47 16.69 45.47
C LEU A 207 11.02 15.32 45.02
N ASN A 208 10.56 14.24 45.66
CA ASN A 208 11.07 12.88 45.48
C ASN A 208 9.96 11.87 45.15
N THR A 209 10.30 10.86 44.35
CA THR A 209 9.39 9.75 44.00
C THR A 209 9.05 8.85 45.20
N LEU A 210 9.94 8.79 46.20
CA LEU A 210 9.72 8.05 47.44
C LEU A 210 8.53 8.62 48.23
N THR A 211 8.50 9.95 48.43
CA THR A 211 7.40 10.63 49.12
C THR A 211 6.09 10.45 48.39
N LYS A 212 6.10 10.58 47.05
CA LYS A 212 4.93 10.27 46.21
C LYS A 212 4.40 8.85 46.44
N THR A 213 5.30 7.86 46.44
CA THR A 213 4.93 6.44 46.54
C THR A 213 4.40 6.12 47.93
N LYS A 214 5.04 6.63 48.99
CA LYS A 214 4.54 6.55 50.37
C LYS A 214 3.15 7.18 50.50
N PHE A 215 2.96 8.38 49.96
CA PHE A 215 1.68 9.09 49.99
C PHE A 215 0.57 8.29 49.31
N LEU A 216 0.80 7.79 48.09
CA LEU A 216 -0.18 6.96 47.37
C LEU A 216 -0.46 5.63 48.08
N ALA A 217 0.53 5.02 48.72
CA ALA A 217 0.34 3.79 49.49
C ALA A 217 -0.53 4.05 50.73
N ALA A 218 -0.25 5.12 51.48
CA ALA A 218 -1.04 5.53 52.63
C ALA A 218 -2.49 5.86 52.26
N VAL A 219 -2.74 6.53 51.13
CA VAL A 219 -4.11 6.76 50.62
C VAL A 219 -4.82 5.44 50.33
N LYS A 220 -4.15 4.48 49.69
CA LYS A 220 -4.74 3.16 49.41
C LYS A 220 -5.06 2.41 50.70
N GLU A 221 -4.16 2.45 51.68
CA GLU A 221 -4.36 1.81 52.98
C GLU A 221 -5.50 2.47 53.77
N PHE A 222 -5.56 3.80 53.80
CA PHE A 222 -6.64 4.56 54.40
C PHE A 222 -8.00 4.19 53.79
N ASN A 223 -8.10 4.17 52.46
CA ASN A 223 -9.34 3.79 51.78
C ASN A 223 -9.74 2.32 51.96
N LYS A 224 -8.76 1.44 52.25
CA LYS A 224 -9.02 0.02 52.57
C LYS A 224 -9.53 -0.15 54.00
N LYS A 225 -9.02 0.63 54.95
CA LYS A 225 -9.48 0.66 56.35
C LYS A 225 -10.83 1.36 56.50
N ASN A 226 -11.07 2.42 55.72
CA ASN A 226 -12.27 3.24 55.77
C ASN A 226 -13.10 3.07 54.49
N VAL A 227 -13.82 1.94 54.40
CA VAL A 227 -14.63 1.62 53.20
C VAL A 227 -15.79 2.61 53.01
N ASP A 228 -16.45 2.98 54.11
CA ASP A 228 -17.61 3.89 54.11
C ASP A 228 -17.21 5.38 54.12
N ASN A 229 -16.02 5.69 54.61
CA ASN A 229 -15.49 7.06 54.70
C ASN A 229 -14.12 7.18 54.03
N LYS A 230 -14.10 6.93 52.72
CA LYS A 230 -12.91 7.15 51.88
C LYS A 230 -12.50 8.62 51.89
N VAL A 231 -11.31 8.90 51.38
CA VAL A 231 -10.81 10.29 51.28
C VAL A 231 -11.85 11.21 50.62
N CYS A 232 -12.19 12.28 51.31
CA CYS A 232 -13.28 13.18 50.97
C CYS A 232 -12.98 14.62 51.41
N SER A 233 -13.85 15.58 51.06
CA SER A 233 -13.65 17.01 51.29
C SER A 233 -13.38 17.40 52.75
N THR A 234 -13.92 16.66 53.72
CA THR A 234 -13.69 16.92 55.16
C THR A 234 -12.23 16.70 55.55
N HIS A 235 -11.56 15.72 54.94
CA HIS A 235 -10.14 15.40 55.18
C HIS A 235 -9.19 16.48 54.62
N LEU A 236 -9.67 17.34 53.70
CA LEU A 236 -8.94 18.52 53.23
C LEU A 236 -9.24 19.78 54.05
N ASN A 237 -9.95 19.65 55.18
CA ASN A 237 -10.43 20.78 55.98
C ASN A 237 -11.28 21.76 55.14
N ILE A 238 -12.04 21.24 54.17
CA ILE A 238 -13.00 22.03 53.39
C ILE A 238 -14.39 21.86 53.98
N LYS A 239 -14.93 22.94 54.55
CA LYS A 239 -16.32 23.00 54.99
C LYS A 239 -17.20 23.18 53.76
N THR A 240 -17.81 22.09 53.30
CA THR A 240 -18.80 22.09 52.21
C THR A 240 -20.10 21.49 52.75
N SER A 241 -21.26 21.97 52.26
CA SER A 241 -22.58 21.49 52.68
C SER A 241 -22.81 20.00 52.42
N GLN A 242 -22.06 19.41 51.48
CA GLN A 242 -22.07 18.00 51.16
C GLN A 242 -20.66 17.42 51.24
N VAL A 243 -20.56 16.18 51.72
CA VAL A 243 -19.29 15.43 51.73
C VAL A 243 -19.01 14.93 50.33
N ILE A 244 -17.94 15.44 49.71
CA ILE A 244 -17.58 15.15 48.33
C ILE A 244 -16.42 14.15 48.32
N PRO A 245 -16.55 12.99 47.64
CA PRO A 245 -15.46 12.01 47.55
C PRO A 245 -14.34 12.53 46.64
N ILE A 246 -13.09 12.33 47.06
CA ILE A 246 -11.90 12.82 46.37
C ILE A 246 -11.07 11.64 45.91
N TYR A 247 -10.71 11.63 44.63
CA TYR A 247 -9.98 10.54 44.01
C TYR A 247 -8.53 10.94 43.79
N ILE A 248 -7.62 10.28 44.51
CA ILE A 248 -6.19 10.54 44.41
C ILE A 248 -5.56 9.44 43.56
N THR A 249 -4.89 9.85 42.49
CA THR A 249 -4.19 8.96 41.57
C THR A 249 -2.82 9.51 41.21
N GLU A 250 -1.93 8.65 40.72
CA GLU A 250 -0.69 9.10 40.10
C GLU A 250 -0.99 9.96 38.87
N LEU A 251 -0.22 11.03 38.65
CA LEU A 251 -0.35 11.83 37.43
C LEU A 251 0.30 11.05 36.27
N LEU A 252 -0.48 10.81 35.23
CA LEU A 252 -0.02 10.13 34.01
C LEU A 252 0.20 11.14 32.89
N SER A 253 1.14 10.85 31.99
CA SER A 253 1.29 11.59 30.73
C SER A 253 0.01 11.49 29.89
N PRO A 254 -0.27 12.45 28.99
CA PRO A 254 -1.47 12.40 28.14
C PRO A 254 -1.59 11.08 27.36
N GLN A 255 -0.47 10.58 26.82
CA GLN A 255 -0.43 9.31 26.10
C GLN A 255 -0.75 8.14 27.03
N MET A 256 -0.19 8.09 28.25
CA MET A 256 -0.49 7.01 29.20
C MET A 256 -1.90 7.10 29.78
N LYS A 257 -2.49 8.30 29.91
CA LYS A 257 -3.92 8.46 30.26
C LYS A 257 -4.81 7.83 29.19
N ARG A 258 -4.53 8.11 27.92
CA ARG A 258 -5.23 7.50 26.78
C ARG A 258 -5.03 5.99 26.74
N LEU A 259 -3.78 5.53 26.88
CA LEU A 259 -3.48 4.10 26.89
C LEU A 259 -4.16 3.38 28.05
N PHE A 260 -4.25 3.99 29.22
CA PHE A 260 -4.94 3.42 30.37
C PHE A 260 -6.45 3.29 30.12
N TYR A 261 -7.07 4.28 29.48
CA TYR A 261 -8.47 4.19 29.07
C TYR A 261 -8.69 3.02 28.10
N LEU A 262 -7.86 2.92 27.05
CA LEU A 262 -7.94 1.83 26.07
C LEU A 262 -7.69 0.47 26.72
N ALA A 263 -6.68 0.36 27.59
CA ALA A 263 -6.36 -0.86 28.31
C ALA A 263 -7.50 -1.30 29.25
N ARG A 264 -8.21 -0.37 29.90
CA ARG A 264 -9.40 -0.71 30.71
C ARG A 264 -10.56 -1.22 29.87
N ASN A 265 -10.79 -0.64 28.71
CA ASN A 265 -11.83 -1.14 27.79
C ASN A 265 -11.45 -2.53 27.27
N TYR A 266 -10.19 -2.71 26.86
CA TYR A 266 -9.65 -4.00 26.45
C TYR A 266 -9.78 -5.06 27.56
N ALA A 267 -9.46 -4.69 28.81
CA ALA A 267 -9.57 -5.58 29.96
C ALA A 267 -11.00 -6.08 30.18
N LYS A 268 -11.98 -5.18 30.06
CA LYS A 268 -13.41 -5.54 30.16
C LYS A 268 -13.86 -6.50 29.08
N ILE A 269 -13.44 -6.27 27.83
CA ILE A 269 -13.85 -7.08 26.67
C ILE A 269 -13.20 -8.48 26.73
N ASN A 270 -11.93 -8.56 27.15
CA ASN A 270 -11.14 -9.80 27.11
C ASN A 270 -11.03 -10.51 28.46
N GLY A 271 -11.85 -10.14 29.45
CA GLY A 271 -11.91 -10.81 30.75
C GLY A 271 -10.66 -10.69 31.61
N TYR A 272 -9.96 -9.56 31.58
CA TYR A 272 -8.87 -9.30 32.52
C TYR A 272 -9.42 -8.74 33.83
N THR A 273 -9.12 -9.41 34.94
CA THR A 273 -9.61 -9.03 36.28
C THR A 273 -9.00 -7.71 36.78
N TYR A 274 -7.73 -7.43 36.45
CA TYR A 274 -7.02 -6.27 36.98
C TYR A 274 -6.40 -5.41 35.89
N CYS A 275 -6.66 -4.10 35.99
CA CYS A 275 -6.02 -3.07 35.18
C CYS A 275 -5.70 -1.87 36.07
N TRP A 276 -4.41 -1.54 36.22
CA TRP A 276 -3.96 -0.44 37.09
C TRP A 276 -2.74 0.26 36.52
N THR A 277 -2.38 1.38 37.14
CA THR A 277 -1.15 2.11 36.83
C THR A 277 -0.16 2.07 37.98
N SER A 278 1.12 2.02 37.64
CA SER A 278 2.24 2.07 38.60
C SER A 278 3.47 2.66 37.93
N ASN A 279 4.04 3.71 38.54
CA ASN A 279 5.26 4.38 38.06
C ASN A 279 5.10 4.86 36.62
N GLY A 280 3.95 5.46 36.32
CA GLY A 280 3.59 5.93 34.98
C GLY A 280 3.38 4.82 33.94
N ARG A 281 3.37 3.54 34.33
CA ARG A 281 3.13 2.39 33.43
C ARG A 281 1.73 1.81 33.63
N VAL A 282 1.13 1.33 32.54
CA VAL A 282 -0.16 0.63 32.55
C VAL A 282 0.10 -0.87 32.63
N LEU A 283 -0.53 -1.54 33.59
CA LEU A 283 -0.42 -2.98 33.80
C LEU A 283 -1.78 -3.65 33.67
N LEU A 284 -1.76 -4.84 33.08
CA LEU A 284 -2.88 -5.75 32.95
C LEU A 284 -2.55 -7.09 33.59
N LYS A 285 -3.53 -7.73 34.22
CA LYS A 285 -3.40 -9.08 34.79
C LYS A 285 -4.72 -9.81 34.61
N LYS A 286 -4.67 -11.04 34.10
CA LYS A 286 -5.86 -11.83 33.77
C LYS A 286 -6.52 -12.34 35.05
N ASP A 287 -5.75 -13.06 35.85
CA ASP A 287 -6.15 -13.67 37.12
C ASP A 287 -5.10 -13.42 38.22
N SER A 288 -5.44 -13.71 39.48
CA SER A 288 -4.55 -13.54 40.63
C SER A 288 -3.24 -14.34 40.50
N THR A 289 -3.24 -15.45 39.77
CA THR A 289 -2.09 -16.34 39.53
C THR A 289 -1.25 -15.95 38.31
N SER A 290 -1.84 -15.26 37.33
CA SER A 290 -1.16 -14.91 36.07
C SER A 290 -0.09 -13.84 36.25
N GLN A 291 0.92 -13.78 35.36
CA GLN A 291 1.90 -12.70 35.38
C GLN A 291 1.29 -11.38 34.91
N SER A 292 1.71 -10.25 35.51
CA SER A 292 1.29 -8.92 35.05
C SER A 292 1.98 -8.54 33.75
N ILE A 293 1.21 -8.10 32.77
CA ILE A 293 1.66 -7.63 31.47
C ILE A 293 1.74 -6.10 31.49
N VAL A 294 2.87 -5.53 31.05
CA VAL A 294 3.02 -4.09 30.89
C VAL A 294 2.60 -3.67 29.48
N VAL A 295 1.56 -2.86 29.39
CA VAL A 295 1.09 -2.31 28.13
C VAL A 295 1.99 -1.13 27.74
N LYS A 296 2.62 -1.22 26.57
CA LYS A 296 3.63 -0.25 26.10
C LYS A 296 3.05 0.73 25.09
N SER A 297 2.12 0.29 24.26
CA SER A 297 1.54 1.07 23.17
C SER A 297 0.15 0.53 22.80
N GLU A 298 -0.58 1.28 22.00
CA GLU A 298 -1.86 0.84 21.43
C GLU A 298 -1.68 -0.37 20.50
N GLN A 299 -0.58 -0.41 19.73
CA GLN A 299 -0.20 -1.56 18.91
C GLN A 299 0.03 -2.82 19.76
N HIS A 300 0.62 -2.69 20.95
CA HIS A 300 0.79 -3.83 21.86
C HIS A 300 -0.57 -4.40 22.28
N LEU A 301 -1.59 -3.55 22.52
CA LEU A 301 -2.95 -4.04 22.80
C LEU A 301 -3.56 -4.78 21.59
N GLN A 302 -3.34 -4.30 20.37
CA GLN A 302 -3.81 -4.98 19.15
C GLN A 302 -3.11 -6.33 18.92
N GLN A 303 -1.81 -6.41 19.20
CA GLN A 303 -1.07 -7.67 19.16
C GLN A 303 -1.63 -8.66 20.19
N LEU A 304 -1.94 -8.20 21.40
CA LEU A 304 -2.57 -9.04 22.43
C LEU A 304 -3.96 -9.53 22.03
N SER A 305 -4.76 -8.75 21.28
CA SER A 305 -6.04 -9.27 20.74
C SER A 305 -5.83 -10.34 19.68
N MET A 306 -4.84 -10.18 18.79
CA MET A 306 -4.57 -11.15 17.72
C MET A 306 -4.08 -12.49 18.27
N SER A 307 -3.26 -12.47 19.32
CA SER A 307 -2.72 -13.68 19.96
C SER A 307 -3.76 -14.49 20.74
N GLN A 308 -4.92 -13.92 21.08
CA GLN A 308 -6.01 -14.65 21.77
C GLN A 308 -6.99 -15.32 20.79
N ASN A 309 -6.99 -14.89 19.51
CA ASN A 309 -7.84 -15.44 18.45
C ASN A 309 -7.16 -16.55 17.62
N LYS A 310 -5.95 -16.95 17.99
CA LYS A 310 -5.23 -18.12 17.45
C LYS A 310 -5.16 -19.20 18.52
#